data_AF-A0A7T7AJ49-F1
#
_entry.id   AF-A0A7T7AJ49-F1
#
_cell.length_a   1.000
_cell.length_b   1.000
_cell.length_c   1.000
_cell.angle_alpha   90.00
_cell.angle_beta   90.00
_cell.angle_gamma   90.00
#
_symmetry.space_group_name_H-M   'P 1'
#
loop_
_entity.id
_entity.type
_entity.pdbx_description
1 polymer ?
#
loop_
_entity_poly.entity_id
_entity_poly.type
_entity_poly.pdbx_seq_one_letter_code
_entity_poly.pdbx_strand_id
1 'polypeptide(L)'
;MKTTVEYLDDVKAILELPSDYAVATALGCTRAAISRYRLGQSHFDDATCARVAEILGIETLEVLAAAHAERARDDVSRRIWEGVWGKVTGVTATTVLAVGVSLAAAPSVAESATIQPIVSSLHVM
;
A
#
# COMPACT_ATOMS: atom_id res chain seq x y z
N MET A 1 1.87 9.43 15.21
CA MET A 1 2.45 8.28 14.47
C MET A 1 3.08 7.35 15.50
N LYS A 2 3.14 6.04 15.25
CA LYS A 2 3.88 5.13 16.13
C LYS A 2 5.37 5.49 16.18
N THR A 3 6.00 5.24 17.31
CA THR A 3 7.43 5.44 17.56
C THR A 3 8.21 4.17 17.23
N THR A 4 9.53 4.32 17.11
CA THR A 4 10.48 3.21 16.95
C THR A 4 10.27 2.13 18.03
N VAL A 5 10.04 2.52 19.29
CA VAL A 5 9.85 1.58 20.40
C VAL A 5 8.53 0.81 20.27
N GLU A 6 7.44 1.49 19.90
CA GLU A 6 6.14 0.85 19.72
C GLU A 6 6.18 -0.19 18.59
N TYR A 7 6.85 0.11 17.47
CA TYR A 7 7.06 -0.87 16.41
C TYR A 7 7.92 -2.07 16.85
N LEU A 8 8.93 -1.87 17.71
CA LEU A 8 9.68 -2.99 18.28
C LEU A 8 8.79 -3.89 19.14
N ASP A 9 7.87 -3.30 19.90
CA ASP A 9 6.91 -4.06 20.71
C ASP A 9 5.90 -4.80 19.85
N ASP A 10 5.41 -4.19 18.76
CA ASP A 10 4.54 -4.88 17.81
C ASP A 10 5.27 -6.07 17.16
N VAL A 11 6.53 -5.90 16.73
CA VAL A 11 7.34 -6.98 16.14
C VAL A 11 7.55 -8.09 17.16
N LYS A 12 7.85 -7.73 18.40
CA LYS A 12 8.03 -8.71 19.48
C LYS A 12 6.74 -9.47 19.77
N ALA A 13 5.60 -8.79 19.75
CA ALA A 13 4.30 -9.38 19.99
C ALA A 13 3.85 -10.31 18.85
N ILE A 14 3.93 -9.86 17.59
CA ILE A 14 3.44 -10.63 16.43
C ILE A 14 4.25 -11.92 16.20
N LEU A 15 5.55 -11.89 16.52
CA LEU A 15 6.45 -13.03 16.40
C LEU A 15 6.60 -13.81 17.71
N GLU A 16 5.86 -13.45 18.77
CA GLU A 16 5.90 -14.07 20.10
C GLU A 16 7.33 -14.21 20.67
N LEU A 17 8.17 -13.18 20.47
CA LEU A 17 9.60 -13.27 20.75
C LEU A 17 9.89 -13.09 22.25
N PRO A 18 10.72 -13.97 22.85
CA PRO A 18 10.93 -13.98 24.31
C PRO A 18 11.84 -12.86 24.81
N SER A 19 12.55 -12.15 23.91
CA SER A 19 13.53 -11.15 24.31
C SER A 19 13.85 -10.16 23.21
N ASP A 20 14.44 -9.03 23.59
CA ASP A 20 14.93 -8.01 22.66
C ASP A 20 16.11 -8.50 21.81
N TYR A 21 16.84 -9.53 22.27
CA TYR A 21 17.82 -10.18 21.41
C TYR A 21 17.15 -10.94 20.27
N ALA A 22 16.06 -11.65 20.54
CA ALA A 22 15.33 -12.36 19.51
C ALA A 22 14.75 -11.38 18.48
N VAL A 23 14.32 -10.19 18.93
CA VAL A 23 13.92 -9.07 18.05
C VAL A 23 15.11 -8.61 17.19
N ALA A 24 16.31 -8.44 17.77
CA ALA A 24 17.51 -8.08 17.02
C ALA A 24 17.78 -9.07 15.88
N THR A 25 17.71 -10.37 16.17
CA THR A 25 17.91 -11.43 15.18
C THR A 25 16.84 -11.40 14.09
N ALA A 26 15.56 -11.24 14.46
CA ALA A 26 14.45 -11.16 13.50
C ALA A 26 14.57 -9.96 12.55
N LEU A 27 15.05 -8.82 13.07
CA LEU A 27 15.23 -7.60 12.28
C LEU A 27 16.57 -7.55 11.52
N GLY A 28 17.50 -8.48 11.79
CA GLY A 28 18.86 -8.42 11.24
C GLY A 28 19.71 -7.28 11.82
N CYS A 29 19.36 -6.78 13.01
CA CYS A 29 20.06 -5.71 13.71
C CYS A 29 21.02 -6.24 14.77
N THR A 30 21.95 -5.39 15.22
CA THR A 30 22.78 -5.71 16.39
C THR A 30 22.00 -5.53 17.70
N ARG A 31 22.36 -6.25 18.77
CA ARG A 31 21.82 -5.99 20.12
C ARG A 31 22.00 -4.54 20.56
N ALA A 32 23.13 -3.94 20.21
CA ALA A 32 23.43 -2.55 20.56
C ALA A 32 22.46 -1.57 19.87
N ALA A 33 22.08 -1.83 18.62
CA ALA A 33 21.06 -1.03 17.92
C ALA A 33 19.70 -1.12 18.63
N ILE A 34 19.23 -2.33 18.97
CA ILE A 34 17.97 -2.51 19.71
C ILE A 34 18.01 -1.79 21.06
N SER A 35 19.12 -1.89 21.82
CA SER A 35 19.26 -1.17 23.08
C SER A 35 19.13 0.35 22.91
N ARG A 36 19.78 0.93 21.90
CA ARG A 36 19.69 2.38 21.61
C ARG A 36 18.28 2.79 21.18
N TYR A 37 17.56 1.95 20.43
CA TYR A 37 16.14 2.17 20.11
C TYR A 37 15.28 2.18 21.38
N ARG A 38 15.45 1.18 22.27
CA ARG A 38 14.73 1.09 23.55
C ARG A 38 14.96 2.28 24.46
N LEU A 39 16.17 2.86 24.42
CA LEU A 39 16.53 4.06 25.17
C LEU A 39 16.11 5.38 24.49
N GLY A 40 15.48 5.33 23.31
CA GLY A 40 15.13 6.52 22.52
C GLY A 40 16.34 7.30 22.02
N GLN A 41 17.52 6.67 21.95
CA GLN A 41 18.78 7.30 21.54
C GLN A 41 19.04 7.19 20.03
N SER A 42 18.25 6.39 19.32
CA SER A 42 18.30 6.25 17.87
C SER A 42 16.95 5.79 17.33
N HIS A 43 16.82 5.81 16.01
CA HIS A 43 15.62 5.40 15.27
C HIS A 43 16.02 4.41 14.17
N PHE A 44 15.08 3.66 13.62
CA PHE A 44 15.33 2.72 12.53
C PHE A 44 15.97 3.39 11.31
N ASP A 45 16.90 2.70 10.66
CA ASP A 45 17.28 3.04 9.29
C ASP A 45 16.24 2.50 8.30
N ASP A 46 16.35 2.90 7.03
CA ASP A 46 15.34 2.61 6.02
C ASP A 46 15.20 1.10 5.75
N ALA A 47 16.32 0.36 5.84
CA ALA A 47 16.33 -1.10 5.70
C ALA A 47 15.59 -1.78 6.86
N THR A 48 15.82 -1.33 8.09
CA THR A 48 15.08 -1.82 9.26
C THR A 48 13.60 -1.45 9.17
N CYS A 49 13.25 -0.25 8.68
CA CYS A 49 11.85 0.13 8.45
C CYS A 49 11.14 -0.83 7.50
N ALA A 50 11.77 -1.16 6.36
CA ALA A 50 11.22 -2.12 5.41
C ALA A 50 11.03 -3.51 6.02
N ARG A 51 12.00 -3.99 6.81
CA ARG A 51 11.90 -5.28 7.50
C ARG A 51 10.78 -5.30 8.54
N VAL A 52 10.64 -4.23 9.32
CA VAL A 52 9.56 -4.06 10.31
C VAL A 52 8.20 -4.09 9.59
N ALA A 53 8.05 -3.34 8.51
CA ALA A 53 6.81 -3.30 7.74
C ALA A 53 6.43 -4.67 7.16
N GLU A 54 7.41 -5.40 6.62
CA GLU A 54 7.23 -6.75 6.10
C GLU A 54 6.76 -7.74 7.19
N ILE A 55 7.39 -7.70 8.37
CA ILE A 55 7.01 -8.56 9.50
C ILE A 55 5.59 -8.25 10.00
N LEU A 56 5.25 -6.95 10.08
CA LEU A 56 3.95 -6.50 10.58
C LEU A 56 2.83 -6.58 9.54
N GLY A 57 3.17 -6.79 8.25
CA GLY A 57 2.19 -6.77 7.16
C GLY A 57 1.56 -5.39 6.94
N ILE A 58 2.30 -4.32 7.23
CA ILE A 58 1.85 -2.92 7.04
C ILE A 58 2.62 -2.27 5.90
N GLU A 59 2.21 -1.06 5.53
CA GLU A 59 2.84 -0.32 4.44
C GLU A 59 4.21 0.24 4.89
N THR A 60 5.24 0.11 4.04
CA THR A 60 6.62 0.48 4.38
C THR A 60 6.82 1.99 4.58
N LEU A 61 6.16 2.83 3.78
CA LEU A 61 6.15 4.27 3.95
C LEU A 61 5.56 4.71 5.29
N GLU A 62 4.65 3.94 5.91
CA GLU A 62 4.17 4.20 7.28
C GLU A 62 5.33 4.22 8.29
N VAL A 63 6.16 3.17 8.26
CA VAL A 63 7.29 3.00 9.18
C VAL A 63 8.40 3.99 8.86
N LEU A 64 8.69 4.20 7.57
CA LEU A 64 9.67 5.20 7.12
C LEU A 64 9.26 6.60 7.59
N ALA A 65 8.03 7.02 7.30
CA ALA A 65 7.56 8.34 7.66
C ALA A 65 7.60 8.55 9.18
N ALA A 66 7.23 7.53 9.96
CA ALA A 66 7.34 7.56 11.41
C ALA A 66 8.79 7.73 11.88
N ALA A 67 9.72 6.90 11.39
CA ALA A 67 11.13 6.97 11.78
C ALA A 67 11.79 8.30 11.38
N HIS A 68 11.45 8.84 10.21
CA HIS A 68 11.95 10.14 9.78
C HIS A 68 11.33 11.32 10.56
N ALA A 69 10.03 11.25 10.89
CA ALA A 69 9.38 12.25 11.73
C ALA A 69 9.98 12.27 13.15
N GLU A 70 10.28 11.09 13.71
CA GLU A 70 10.94 10.95 15.01
C GLU A 70 12.38 11.48 14.98
N ARG A 71 13.11 11.22 13.89
CA ARG A 71 14.48 11.71 13.68
C ARG A 71 14.56 13.22 13.45
N ALA A 72 13.52 13.84 12.92
CA ALA A 72 13.53 15.25 12.53
C ALA A 72 13.93 16.17 13.71
N ARG A 73 14.91 17.06 13.46
CA ARG A 73 15.43 18.01 14.45
C ARG A 73 14.64 19.31 14.52
N ASP A 74 13.86 19.59 13.47
CA ASP A 74 13.03 20.77 13.34
C ASP A 74 11.58 20.39 12.99
N ASP A 75 10.66 21.29 13.30
CA ASP A 75 9.23 21.05 13.15
C ASP A 75 8.79 21.02 11.68
N VAL A 76 9.51 21.68 10.78
CA VAL A 76 9.17 21.70 9.35
C VAL A 76 9.41 20.32 8.75
N SER A 77 10.59 19.77 8.96
CA SER A 77 10.95 18.41 8.54
C SER A 77 10.00 17.37 9.12
N ARG A 78 9.62 17.49 10.40
CA ARG A 78 8.66 16.59 11.04
C ARG A 78 7.30 16.61 10.34
N ARG A 79 6.76 17.80 10.10
CA ARG A 79 5.46 17.98 9.43
C ARG A 79 5.45 17.47 8.00
N ILE A 80 6.58 17.52 7.28
CA ILE A 80 6.70 16.94 5.95
C ILE A 80 6.40 15.43 6.01
N TRP A 81 7.06 14.71 6.92
CA TRP A 81 6.89 13.26 7.04
C TRP A 81 5.51 12.87 7.56
N GLU A 82 4.97 13.62 8.53
CA GLU A 82 3.57 13.45 8.97
C GLU A 82 2.58 13.64 7.80
N GLY A 83 2.84 14.64 6.94
CA GLY A 83 2.01 14.92 5.77
C GLY A 83 2.15 13.90 4.65
N VAL A 84 3.35 13.33 4.43
CA VAL A 84 3.59 12.26 3.44
C VAL A 84 2.70 11.06 3.76
N TRP A 85 2.65 10.63 5.02
CA TRP A 85 1.79 9.52 5.43
C TRP A 85 0.28 9.87 5.35
N GLY A 86 -0.10 11.06 5.81
CA GLY A 86 -1.50 11.51 5.78
C GLY A 86 -2.09 11.63 4.36
N LYS A 87 -1.26 11.95 3.36
CA LYS A 87 -1.70 12.01 1.95
C LYS A 87 -1.90 10.65 1.31
N VAL A 88 -1.10 9.66 1.70
CA VAL A 88 -1.18 8.28 1.15
C VAL A 88 -2.41 7.56 1.68
N THR A 89 -2.73 7.74 2.97
CA THR A 89 -3.92 7.15 3.60
C THR A 89 -5.24 7.82 3.18
N GLY A 90 -5.18 9.05 2.65
CA GLY A 90 -6.34 9.80 2.15
C GLY A 90 -6.81 9.44 0.73
N VAL A 91 -6.08 8.60 -0.02
CA VAL A 91 -6.39 8.28 -1.43
C VAL A 91 -7.05 6.88 -1.60
N THR A 92 -7.12 6.07 -0.56
CA THR A 92 -7.76 4.74 -0.60
C THR A 92 -9.28 4.79 -0.42
N ALA A 93 -9.97 5.48 -1.33
CA ALA A 93 -11.42 5.36 -1.49
C ALA A 93 -11.80 5.52 -2.97
N THR A 94 -11.60 4.46 -3.77
CA THR A 94 -12.51 3.97 -4.82
C THR A 94 -11.81 2.97 -5.74
N THR A 95 -11.97 1.67 -5.47
CA THR A 95 -12.03 0.65 -6.53
C THR A 95 -13.14 -0.32 -6.15
N VAL A 96 -14.35 0.03 -6.60
CA VAL A 96 -15.52 -0.85 -6.56
C VAL A 96 -15.24 -2.07 -7.44
N LEU A 97 -15.47 -3.27 -6.88
CA LEU A 97 -15.48 -4.55 -7.59
C LEU A 97 -16.38 -4.48 -8.84
N ALA A 98 -15.81 -4.72 -10.03
CA ALA A 98 -16.59 -5.21 -11.16
C ALA A 98 -16.61 -6.75 -11.07
N VAL A 99 -17.65 -7.30 -10.43
CA VAL A 99 -17.96 -8.74 -10.48
C VAL A 99 -18.33 -9.09 -11.92
N GLY A 100 -17.61 -10.06 -12.49
CA GLY A 100 -17.89 -10.57 -13.82
C GLY A 100 -19.28 -11.22 -13.93
N VAL A 101 -20.05 -10.79 -14.92
CA VAL A 101 -21.16 -11.58 -15.47
C VAL A 101 -20.73 -12.05 -16.85
N SER A 102 -20.16 -13.24 -16.89
CA SER A 102 -20.04 -14.03 -18.11
C SER A 102 -21.32 -14.84 -18.27
N LEU A 103 -22.19 -14.46 -19.22
CA LEU A 103 -23.16 -15.42 -19.78
C LEU A 103 -23.01 -15.43 -21.30
N ALA A 104 -22.24 -16.41 -21.76
CA ALA A 104 -22.18 -16.81 -23.15
C ALA A 104 -23.57 -17.30 -23.60
N ALA A 105 -24.10 -16.70 -24.65
CA ALA A 105 -25.13 -17.28 -25.51
C ALA A 105 -25.01 -16.68 -26.92
N ALA A 106 -24.22 -17.33 -27.77
CA ALA A 106 -24.47 -17.42 -29.21
C ALA A 106 -24.64 -18.91 -29.53
N PRO A 107 -25.21 -19.35 -30.67
CA PRO A 107 -25.67 -18.59 -31.84
C PRO A 107 -27.09 -18.99 -32.33
N SER A 108 -27.69 -18.25 -33.27
CA SER A 108 -28.75 -18.83 -34.12
C SER A 108 -28.99 -18.03 -35.39
N VAL A 109 -28.59 -18.64 -36.50
CA VAL A 109 -29.28 -18.76 -37.80
C VAL A 109 -29.79 -17.47 -38.46
N ALA A 110 -29.11 -17.17 -39.58
CA ALA A 110 -29.63 -16.60 -40.81
C ALA A 110 -31.16 -16.40 -40.92
N GLU A 111 -31.55 -15.17 -41.23
CA GLU A 111 -32.66 -14.97 -42.15
C GLU A 111 -32.28 -13.87 -43.14
N SER A 112 -31.95 -14.33 -44.36
CA SER A 112 -31.77 -13.49 -45.52
C SER A 112 -33.15 -13.08 -46.01
N ALA A 113 -33.53 -11.82 -45.83
CA ALA A 113 -34.75 -11.27 -46.40
C ALA A 113 -34.42 -10.38 -47.62
N THR A 114 -34.45 -11.04 -48.77
CA THR A 114 -35.10 -10.66 -50.04
C THR A 114 -35.02 -9.21 -50.54
N ILE A 115 -34.42 -9.09 -51.73
CA ILE A 115 -34.42 -7.99 -52.70
C ILE A 115 -35.83 -7.47 -53.05
N GLN A 116 -35.99 -6.15 -53.17
CA GLN A 116 -36.73 -5.53 -54.29
C GLN A 116 -36.03 -4.23 -54.77
N PRO A 117 -35.84 -4.04 -56.09
CA PRO A 117 -35.26 -2.83 -56.68
C PRO A 117 -36.37 -1.91 -57.21
N ILE A 118 -36.27 -0.58 -57.10
CA ILE A 118 -37.00 0.34 -58.00
C ILE A 118 -36.11 1.52 -58.40
N VAL A 119 -35.85 1.56 -59.70
CA VAL A 119 -35.16 2.57 -60.50
C VAL A 119 -35.98 3.86 -60.61
N SER A 120 -35.25 4.97 -60.73
CA SER A 120 -35.59 6.28 -61.33
C SER A 120 -37.06 6.65 -61.52
N SER A 121 -37.49 7.71 -60.82
CA SER A 121 -38.50 8.62 -61.35
C SER A 121 -37.82 9.83 -61.98
N LEU A 122 -38.01 9.94 -63.29
CA LEU A 122 -37.69 11.08 -64.14
C LEU A 122 -38.77 12.18 -63.94
N HIS A 123 -38.34 13.42 -63.70
CA HIS A 123 -39.08 14.68 -63.96
C HIS A 123 -37.98 15.72 -64.20
N VAL A 124 -37.64 16.07 -65.44
CA VAL A 124 -38.29 17.11 -66.26
C VAL A 124 -38.69 18.32 -65.44
N MET A 125 -37.77 19.29 -65.33
CA MET A 125 -37.98 20.68 -65.77
C MET A 125 -36.65 21.35 -66.07
#